data_AF-A0AAN8DS50-F1
#
_entry.id   AF-A0AAN8DS50-F1
#
_cell.length_a   1.000
_cell.length_b   1.000
_cell.length_c   1.000
_cell.angle_alpha   90.00
_cell.angle_beta   90.00
_cell.angle_gamma   90.00
#
_symmetry.space_group_name_H-M   'P 1'
#
loop_
_entity.id
_entity.type
_entity.pdbx_description
1 polymer ?
#
loop_
_entity_poly.entity_id
_entity_poly.type
_entity_poly.pdbx_seq_one_letter_code
_entity_poly.pdbx_strand_id
1 'polypeptide(L)'
;MIDFDSFSDRIDEESGTEDGSNDEEAQDIIEPYRFEPSGTSSGEDDGDDMDDGEDIGRLQNTEWCQCNNCNNMDTVAESVCCREIPAVTRTMEEDGVHSCIIDHPGFRSGCLNIWVLRIAYYGYRQHYGHLQQEGNE
;
A
#
# COMPACT_ATOMS: atom_id res chain seq x y z
N MET A 1 11.37 37.03 3.05
CA MET A 1 12.76 36.57 3.26
C MET A 1 12.89 36.33 4.75
N ILE A 2 13.07 35.08 5.15
CA ILE A 2 13.28 34.71 6.55
C ILE A 2 14.71 34.15 6.59
N ASP A 3 15.58 34.87 7.29
CA ASP A 3 16.99 34.56 7.49
C ASP A 3 17.17 33.29 8.35
N PHE A 4 17.97 32.34 7.84
CA PHE A 4 18.21 31.00 8.39
C PHE A 4 19.60 30.89 9.05
N ASP A 5 20.02 31.89 9.82
CA ASP A 5 21.32 31.83 10.50
C ASP A 5 21.23 32.44 11.90
N SER A 6 20.80 31.62 12.86
CA SER A 6 21.20 31.71 14.27
C SER A 6 20.49 30.62 15.09
N PHE A 7 21.15 29.48 15.27
CA PHE A 7 21.10 28.79 16.56
C PHE A 7 22.36 27.95 16.72
N SER A 8 23.48 28.67 16.94
CA SER A 8 24.71 28.10 17.50
C SER A 8 24.47 27.83 18.99
N ASP A 9 24.94 26.67 19.43
CA ASP A 9 25.40 26.32 20.77
C ASP A 9 24.50 26.58 21.98
N ARG A 10 24.06 25.48 22.60
CA ARG A 10 24.03 25.32 24.06
C ARG A 10 23.86 23.85 24.44
N ILE A 11 25.00 23.16 24.54
CA ILE A 11 25.12 21.95 25.35
C ILE A 11 25.44 22.46 26.76
N ASP A 12 24.47 22.40 27.67
CA ASP A 12 24.72 22.57 29.10
C ASP A 12 24.98 21.17 29.69
N GLU A 13 26.24 20.92 30.01
CA GLU A 13 26.71 19.85 30.90
C GLU A 13 26.36 20.19 32.37
N GLU A 14 26.39 19.14 33.22
CA GLU A 14 26.29 19.08 34.70
C GLU A 14 25.01 18.34 35.16
N SER A 15 25.02 17.45 36.15
CA SER A 15 26.06 16.83 36.98
C SER A 15 25.37 15.66 37.71
N GLY A 16 26.10 14.60 38.02
CA GLY A 16 25.54 13.32 38.46
C GLY A 16 24.81 13.30 39.81
N THR A 17 23.93 12.31 39.93
CA THR A 17 23.74 11.54 41.16
C THR A 17 23.69 10.08 40.78
N GLU A 18 24.69 9.33 41.23
CA GLU A 18 24.72 7.88 41.22
C GLU A 18 23.73 7.41 42.30
N ASP A 19 22.63 6.78 41.90
CA ASP A 19 21.85 5.94 42.80
C ASP A 19 21.59 4.62 42.08
N GLY A 20 22.38 3.61 42.47
CA GLY A 20 22.27 2.26 41.97
C GLY A 20 21.09 1.56 42.60
N SER A 21 19.97 1.49 41.89
CA SER A 21 19.00 0.42 42.08
C SER A 21 19.32 -0.69 41.08
N ASN A 22 19.73 -1.84 41.61
CA ASN A 22 19.76 -3.10 40.87
C ASN A 22 18.31 -3.49 40.58
N ASP A 23 17.79 -2.99 39.46
CA ASP A 23 16.56 -3.52 38.87
C ASP A 23 16.99 -4.34 37.67
N GLU A 24 16.90 -5.66 37.85
CA GLU A 24 17.24 -6.67 36.84
C GLU A 24 16.62 -6.26 35.50
N GLU A 25 17.49 -5.82 34.59
CA GLU A 25 17.13 -5.47 33.22
C GLU A 25 16.61 -6.75 32.57
N ALA A 26 15.29 -6.94 32.66
CA ALA A 26 14.58 -7.97 31.93
C ALA A 26 14.78 -7.64 30.46
N GLN A 27 15.83 -8.22 29.88
CA GLN A 27 16.07 -8.21 28.46
C GLN A 27 14.81 -8.78 27.82
N ASP A 28 14.00 -7.90 27.24
CA ASP A 28 12.81 -8.29 26.51
C ASP A 28 13.29 -8.92 25.20
N ILE A 29 13.69 -10.18 25.31
CA ILE A 29 14.12 -11.00 24.19
C ILE A 29 12.85 -11.18 23.34
N ILE A 30 12.78 -10.44 22.23
CA ILE A 30 11.76 -10.67 21.21
C ILE A 30 12.10 -12.02 20.58
N GLU A 31 11.47 -13.08 21.09
CA GLU A 31 11.60 -14.39 20.49
C GLU A 31 10.99 -14.40 19.08
N PRO A 32 11.63 -15.09 18.12
CA PRO A 32 11.04 -15.32 16.81
C PRO A 32 9.64 -15.90 16.96
N TYR A 33 8.68 -15.39 16.17
CA TYR A 33 7.30 -15.87 16.13
C TYR A 33 6.40 -15.52 17.34
N ARG A 34 6.87 -14.70 18.29
CA ARG A 34 6.06 -14.24 19.44
C ARG A 34 4.81 -13.43 19.06
N PHE A 35 4.79 -12.85 17.86
CA PHE A 35 3.68 -12.04 17.34
C PHE A 35 3.03 -12.63 16.10
N GLU A 36 3.28 -13.91 15.79
CA GLU A 36 2.51 -14.56 14.75
C GLU A 36 1.10 -14.89 15.28
N PRO A 37 0.04 -14.61 14.50
CA PRO A 37 -1.30 -14.96 14.90
C PRO A 37 -1.38 -16.47 15.14
N SER A 38 -1.91 -16.86 16.31
CA SER A 38 -2.19 -18.27 16.59
C SER A 38 -3.17 -18.78 15.53
N GLY A 39 -2.66 -19.51 14.54
CA GLY A 39 -3.51 -20.23 13.60
C GLY A 39 -4.41 -21.15 14.42
N THR A 40 -5.69 -20.82 14.52
CA THR A 40 -6.70 -21.73 15.08
C THR A 40 -6.82 -22.86 14.07
N SER A 41 -6.03 -23.91 14.26
CA SER A 41 -6.33 -25.19 13.63
C SER A 41 -7.62 -25.70 14.27
N SER A 42 -8.64 -25.86 13.42
CA SER A 42 -9.91 -26.54 13.68
C SER A 42 -11.08 -25.65 14.12
N GLY A 43 -11.79 -25.16 13.10
CA GLY A 43 -13.23 -24.99 13.11
C GLY A 43 -13.70 -25.24 11.69
N GLU A 44 -14.45 -26.33 11.48
CA GLU A 44 -15.05 -26.72 10.21
C GLU A 44 -15.95 -25.57 9.73
N ASP A 45 -15.52 -24.86 8.68
CA ASP A 45 -16.37 -23.93 7.95
C ASP A 45 -17.07 -24.74 6.87
N ASP A 46 -18.32 -25.13 7.12
CA ASP A 46 -19.32 -25.43 6.08
C ASP A 46 -19.64 -24.11 5.35
N GLY A 47 -18.62 -23.53 4.71
CA GLY A 47 -18.82 -22.57 3.64
C GLY A 47 -19.25 -23.38 2.43
N ASP A 48 -20.49 -23.18 1.99
CA ASP A 48 -20.90 -23.54 0.63
C ASP A 48 -19.80 -23.00 -0.30
N ASP A 49 -18.90 -23.88 -0.74
CA ASP A 49 -18.13 -23.72 -1.95
C ASP A 49 -19.17 -23.66 -3.08
N MET A 50 -19.76 -22.48 -3.24
CA MET A 50 -20.11 -22.03 -4.57
C MET A 50 -18.80 -21.99 -5.31
N ASP A 51 -18.45 -23.13 -5.90
CA ASP A 51 -17.71 -23.25 -7.14
C ASP A 51 -18.40 -22.34 -8.17
N ASP A 52 -18.24 -21.02 -8.00
CA ASP A 52 -18.28 -20.07 -9.10
C ASP A 52 -16.98 -20.34 -9.84
N GLY A 53 -17.00 -21.46 -10.58
CA GLY A 53 -15.83 -22.06 -11.18
C GLY A 53 -14.95 -20.96 -11.71
N GLU A 54 -13.77 -20.81 -11.08
CA GLU A 54 -12.79 -19.80 -11.44
C GLU A 54 -12.78 -19.71 -12.96
N ASP A 55 -12.92 -18.51 -13.50
CA ASP A 55 -12.93 -18.29 -14.95
C ASP A 55 -11.53 -18.56 -15.52
N ILE A 56 -11.13 -19.84 -15.45
CA ILE A 56 -9.92 -20.45 -16.00
C ILE A 56 -9.88 -20.15 -17.51
N GLY A 57 -11.05 -19.89 -18.12
CA GLY A 57 -11.18 -19.42 -19.49
C GLY A 57 -10.48 -18.09 -19.78
N ARG A 58 -10.12 -17.29 -18.76
CA ARG A 58 -9.37 -16.03 -18.92
C ARG A 58 -7.87 -16.17 -18.74
N LEU A 59 -7.41 -17.29 -18.17
CA LEU A 59 -5.99 -17.51 -17.91
C LEU A 59 -5.18 -17.64 -19.20
N GLN A 60 -3.98 -17.09 -19.18
CA GLN A 60 -2.99 -17.22 -20.26
C GLN A 60 -3.51 -16.81 -21.66
N ASN A 61 -4.54 -15.99 -21.74
CA ASN A 61 -5.07 -15.42 -22.99
C ASN A 61 -5.64 -14.01 -22.77
N THR A 62 -6.03 -13.36 -23.87
CA THR A 62 -6.59 -12.00 -23.87
C THR A 62 -7.90 -11.90 -24.67
N GLU A 63 -8.59 -13.02 -24.92
CA GLU A 63 -9.81 -13.02 -25.75
C GLU A 63 -10.97 -12.25 -25.09
N TRP A 64 -10.94 -12.15 -23.76
CA TRP A 64 -11.86 -11.35 -22.95
C TRP A 64 -11.58 -9.84 -23.00
N CYS A 65 -10.42 -9.41 -23.49
CA CYS A 65 -10.01 -8.01 -23.48
C CYS A 65 -10.82 -7.19 -24.50
N GLN A 66 -11.40 -6.08 -24.05
CA GLN A 66 -12.17 -5.15 -24.90
C GLN A 66 -11.40 -3.89 -25.31
N CYS A 67 -10.19 -3.68 -24.79
CA CYS A 67 -9.37 -2.49 -25.06
C CYS A 67 -8.13 -2.80 -25.91
N ASN A 68 -7.89 -4.07 -26.25
CA ASN A 68 -6.75 -4.58 -27.02
C ASN A 68 -5.35 -4.27 -26.45
N ASN A 69 -5.26 -3.91 -25.17
CA ASN A 69 -3.99 -3.57 -24.51
C ASN A 69 -3.69 -4.43 -23.27
N CYS A 70 -4.55 -5.41 -22.94
CA CYS A 70 -4.26 -6.36 -21.86
C CYS A 70 -3.22 -7.40 -22.31
N ASN A 71 -2.48 -7.94 -21.35
CA ASN A 71 -1.56 -9.06 -21.56
C ASN A 71 -2.09 -10.32 -20.87
N ASN A 72 -1.53 -11.47 -21.25
CA ASN A 72 -1.80 -12.75 -20.61
C ASN A 72 -1.33 -12.67 -19.14
N MET A 73 -2.22 -12.97 -18.20
CA MET A 73 -1.91 -12.98 -16.77
C MET A 73 -1.93 -14.41 -16.22
N ASP A 74 -1.21 -14.63 -15.12
CA ASP A 74 -1.05 -15.94 -14.49
C ASP A 74 -2.21 -16.28 -13.54
N THR A 75 -2.97 -15.27 -13.10
CA THR A 75 -4.12 -15.44 -12.21
C THR A 75 -5.41 -14.87 -12.80
N VAL A 76 -6.55 -15.45 -12.41
CA VAL A 76 -7.88 -14.97 -12.85
C VAL A 76 -8.15 -13.58 -12.29
N ALA A 77 -7.75 -13.34 -11.04
CA ALA A 77 -7.88 -12.05 -10.36
C ALA A 77 -7.16 -10.89 -11.07
N GLU A 78 -6.05 -11.18 -11.76
CA GLU A 78 -5.31 -10.18 -12.55
C GLU A 78 -5.86 -10.01 -13.98
N SER A 79 -6.70 -10.93 -14.45
CA SER A 79 -7.25 -10.95 -15.81
C SER A 79 -8.44 -9.99 -15.98
N VAL A 80 -8.23 -8.69 -15.69
CA VAL A 80 -9.26 -7.64 -15.69
C VAL A 80 -9.00 -6.59 -16.76
N CYS A 81 -10.06 -6.18 -17.48
CA CYS A 81 -9.97 -5.15 -18.52
C CYS A 81 -10.29 -3.77 -17.91
N CYS A 82 -9.59 -2.72 -18.36
CA CYS A 82 -9.91 -1.35 -17.94
C CYS A 82 -11.36 -0.91 -18.25
N ARG A 83 -12.02 -1.60 -19.20
CA ARG A 83 -13.42 -1.35 -19.58
C ARG A 83 -14.44 -2.07 -18.69
N GLU A 84 -14.00 -2.99 -17.84
CA GLU A 84 -14.86 -3.71 -16.88
C GLU A 84 -15.00 -2.95 -15.57
N ILE A 85 -14.10 -1.99 -15.30
CA ILE A 85 -14.06 -1.23 -14.05
C ILE A 85 -14.91 0.05 -14.22
N PRO A 86 -16.09 0.17 -13.56
CA PRO A 86 -17.01 1.28 -13.81
C PRO A 86 -16.44 2.66 -13.47
N ALA A 87 -15.55 2.73 -12.48
CA ALA A 87 -14.87 3.97 -12.13
C ALA A 87 -13.92 4.43 -13.25
N VAL A 88 -13.22 3.49 -13.89
CA VAL A 88 -12.27 3.77 -14.98
C VAL A 88 -13.03 4.20 -16.23
N THR A 89 -14.10 3.48 -16.60
CA THR A 89 -14.91 3.85 -17.77
C THR A 89 -15.52 5.24 -17.62
N ARG A 90 -16.03 5.59 -16.43
CA ARG A 90 -16.56 6.94 -16.16
C ARG A 90 -15.50 8.02 -16.36
N THR A 91 -14.29 7.85 -15.80
CA THR A 91 -13.19 8.82 -15.97
C THR A 91 -12.80 8.95 -17.45
N MET A 92 -12.76 7.84 -18.18
CA MET A 92 -12.47 7.87 -19.62
C MET A 92 -13.56 8.63 -20.41
N GLU A 93 -14.83 8.40 -20.09
CA GLU A 93 -15.97 9.07 -20.74
C GLU A 93 -16.00 10.59 -20.47
N GLU A 94 -15.68 11.02 -19.26
CA GLU A 94 -15.60 12.44 -18.87
C GLU A 94 -14.63 13.23 -19.76
N ASP A 95 -13.50 12.62 -20.12
CA ASP A 95 -12.47 13.21 -20.96
C ASP A 95 -12.56 12.78 -22.45
N GLY A 96 -13.67 12.13 -22.85
CA GLY A 96 -13.95 11.75 -24.24
C GLY A 96 -13.07 10.63 -24.81
N VAL A 97 -12.50 9.80 -23.93
CA VAL A 97 -11.65 8.65 -24.29
C VAL A 97 -12.50 7.38 -24.27
N HIS A 98 -12.45 6.58 -25.33
CA HIS A 98 -13.28 5.37 -25.45
C HIS A 98 -12.50 4.09 -25.78
N SER A 99 -11.19 4.20 -26.07
CA SER A 99 -10.34 3.08 -26.47
C SER A 99 -9.79 2.30 -25.28
N CYS A 100 -8.91 2.92 -24.49
CA CYS A 100 -8.21 2.33 -23.37
C CYS A 100 -7.81 3.41 -22.36
N ILE A 101 -7.69 3.05 -21.08
CA ILE A 101 -7.26 3.99 -20.04
C ILE A 101 -5.84 4.52 -20.27
N ILE A 102 -4.99 3.77 -20.97
CA ILE A 102 -3.62 4.21 -21.26
C ILE A 102 -3.56 5.41 -22.21
N ASP A 103 -4.62 5.61 -23.00
CA ASP A 103 -4.76 6.75 -23.93
C ASP A 103 -5.29 8.00 -23.22
N HIS A 104 -5.70 7.87 -21.96
CA HIS A 104 -6.19 8.99 -21.16
C HIS A 104 -5.07 10.04 -20.98
N PRO A 105 -5.36 11.34 -21.17
CA PRO A 105 -4.34 12.39 -21.12
C PRO A 105 -3.62 12.46 -19.76
N GLY A 106 -4.33 12.12 -18.67
CA GLY A 106 -3.78 12.03 -17.32
C GLY A 106 -2.95 10.78 -17.02
N PHE A 107 -3.02 9.72 -17.83
CA PHE A 107 -2.40 8.43 -17.48
C PHE A 107 -0.86 8.50 -17.48
N ARG A 108 -0.27 9.05 -18.55
CA ARG A 108 1.20 9.17 -18.65
C ARG A 108 1.78 10.12 -17.61
N SER A 109 1.12 11.24 -17.37
CA SER A 109 1.59 12.27 -16.44
C SER A 109 1.34 11.92 -14.98
N GLY A 110 0.23 11.26 -14.66
CA GLY A 110 -0.15 10.89 -13.29
C GLY A 110 0.42 9.55 -12.84
N CYS A 111 0.30 8.51 -13.66
CA CYS A 111 0.58 7.13 -13.25
C CYS A 111 1.97 6.63 -13.65
N LEU A 112 2.57 7.19 -14.72
CA LEU A 112 3.88 6.73 -15.23
C LEU A 112 5.03 7.71 -14.94
N ASN A 113 4.73 8.92 -14.46
CA ASN A 113 5.77 9.91 -14.17
C ASN A 113 6.35 9.72 -12.76
N ILE A 114 7.58 9.22 -12.69
CA ILE A 114 8.26 8.93 -11.41
C ILE A 114 8.37 10.15 -10.49
N TRP A 115 8.49 11.36 -11.03
CA TRP A 115 8.61 12.57 -10.22
C TRP A 115 7.27 12.92 -9.56
N VAL A 116 6.17 12.77 -10.30
CA VAL A 116 4.81 12.96 -9.75
C VAL A 116 4.52 11.91 -8.67
N LEU A 117 4.85 10.64 -8.92
CA LEU A 117 4.67 9.57 -7.94
C LEU A 117 5.48 9.81 -6.66
N ARG A 118 6.73 10.28 -6.77
CA ARG A 118 7.56 10.64 -5.60
C ARG A 118 6.95 11.79 -4.80
N ILE A 119 6.49 12.84 -5.47
CA ILE A 119 5.83 13.98 -4.80
C ILE A 119 4.57 13.51 -4.08
N ALA A 120 3.73 12.71 -4.73
CA ALA A 120 2.53 12.13 -4.13
C ALA A 120 2.87 11.27 -2.90
N TYR A 121 3.91 10.43 -2.99
CA TYR A 121 4.38 9.61 -1.87
C TYR A 121 4.89 10.44 -0.69
N TYR A 122 5.71 11.46 -0.93
CA TYR A 122 6.19 12.33 0.15
C TYR A 122 5.05 13.10 0.80
N GLY A 123 4.11 13.62 0.00
CA GLY A 123 2.91 14.27 0.53
C GLY A 123 2.07 13.32 1.39
N TYR A 124 1.84 12.10 0.90
CA TYR A 124 1.14 11.07 1.68
C TYR A 124 1.83 10.79 3.02
N ARG A 125 3.16 10.63 3.02
CA ARG A 125 3.92 10.38 4.26
C ARG A 125 3.89 11.55 5.24
N GLN A 126 3.86 12.79 4.77
CA GLN A 126 3.75 13.96 5.65
C GLN A 126 2.39 14.02 6.35
N HIS A 127 1.31 13.62 5.68
CA HIS A 127 -0.03 13.68 6.24
C HIS A 127 -0.41 12.44 7.06
N TYR A 128 0.08 11.26 6.69
CA TYR A 128 -0.37 9.98 7.26
C TYR A 128 0.75 9.14 7.87
N GLY A 129 2.02 9.54 7.73
CA GLY A 129 3.16 8.74 8.16
C GLY A 129 3.31 8.57 9.68
N HIS A 130 2.56 9.34 10.49
CA HIS A 130 2.59 9.28 11.95
C HIS A 130 1.40 8.51 12.56
N LEU A 131 0.40 8.11 11.76
CA LEU A 131 -0.87 7.53 12.24
C LEU A 131 -0.82 6.00 12.45
N GLN A 132 0.35 5.37 12.34
CA GLN A 132 0.49 3.91 12.53
C GLN A 132 0.78 3.49 14.00
N GLN A 133 0.72 4.41 14.97
CA GLN A 133 1.04 4.10 16.39
C GLN A 133 -0.13 4.19 17.38
N GLU A 134 -1.32 4.64 16.97
CA GLU A 134 -2.45 4.81 17.89
C GLU A 134 -3.54 3.77 17.60
N GLY A 135 -3.33 2.57 18.10
CA GLY A 135 -4.29 1.47 17.98
C GLY A 135 -3.94 0.30 18.90
N ASN A 136 -3.93 0.55 20.22
CA ASN A 136 -4.31 -0.40 21.27
C ASN A 136 -4.18 0.24 22.65
N GLU A 137 -5.31 0.69 23.21
CA GLU A 137 -5.59 0.60 24.65
C GLU A 137 -6.73 -0.40 24.85
#